data_AF-A0A519EIF6-F1
#
_entry.id   AF-A0A519EIF6-F1
#
_cell.length_a   1.000
_cell.length_b   1.000
_cell.length_c   1.000
_cell.angle_alpha   90.00
_cell.angle_beta   90.00
_cell.angle_gamma   90.00
#
_symmetry.space_group_name_H-M   'P 1'
#
loop_
_entity.id
_entity.type
_entity.pdbx_description
1 polymer ?
#
loop_
_entity_poly.entity_id
_entity_poly.type
_entity_poly.pdbx_seq_one_letter_code
_entity_poly.pdbx_strand_id
1 'polypeptide(L)'
;MLPPDHPFRLALADEVHARPPEPLDTPCRATYVSVLIAHEDRERERAQVEALCAGHGVAPPAAGVTHFSTQLGSFRFKWERHGEFSGFTLFVPGSSPKAFSEPATALLPDGWLAGLPGTTIVAVHAELMAAPAGAVDAATLASYFDGNIVVGGEIGAGTGLAYTDFRIHPDGFGRFVVCNRSLTERQAGRTLQRLFEIETYRMMALLALP
;
A
#
# COMPACT_ATOMS: atom_id res chain seq x y z
N MET A 1 -4.30 -35.51 -18.88
CA MET A 1 -3.33 -34.58 -19.49
C MET A 1 -4.05 -33.28 -19.79
N LEU A 2 -3.44 -32.13 -19.56
CA LEU A 2 -4.04 -30.82 -19.87
C LEU A 2 -3.86 -30.49 -21.37
N PRO A 3 -4.70 -29.60 -21.95
CA PRO A 3 -4.43 -28.99 -23.25
C PRO A 3 -3.12 -28.18 -23.27
N PRO A 4 -2.62 -27.76 -24.45
CA PRO A 4 -1.43 -26.89 -24.55
C PRO A 4 -1.59 -25.61 -23.72
N ASP A 5 -0.51 -25.21 -23.06
CA ASP A 5 -0.52 -24.00 -22.24
C ASP A 5 -0.62 -22.73 -23.08
N HIS A 6 -1.31 -21.74 -22.53
CA HIS A 6 -1.24 -20.38 -23.04
C HIS A 6 0.22 -19.87 -22.97
N PRO A 7 0.74 -19.15 -23.98
CA PRO A 7 2.15 -18.71 -24.01
C PRO A 7 2.60 -17.93 -22.77
N PHE A 8 1.68 -17.21 -22.12
CA PHE A 8 1.97 -16.44 -20.90
C PHE A 8 1.64 -17.16 -19.58
N ARG A 9 1.19 -18.42 -19.60
CA ARG A 9 0.70 -19.10 -18.38
C ARG A 9 1.72 -19.08 -17.25
N LEU A 10 2.98 -19.42 -17.55
CA LEU A 10 4.05 -19.44 -16.56
C LEU A 10 4.41 -18.03 -16.09
N ALA A 11 4.61 -17.09 -17.02
CA ALA A 11 4.91 -15.70 -16.68
C ALA A 11 3.85 -15.06 -15.77
N LEU A 12 2.56 -15.29 -16.07
CA LEU A 12 1.45 -14.79 -15.26
C LEU A 12 1.37 -15.47 -13.89
N ALA A 13 1.69 -16.77 -13.80
CA ALA A 13 1.75 -17.48 -12.53
C ALA A 13 2.90 -16.97 -11.64
N ASP A 14 4.06 -16.70 -12.26
CA ASP A 14 5.26 -16.22 -11.57
C ASP A 14 5.14 -14.75 -11.14
N GLU A 15 4.27 -13.96 -11.77
CA GLU A 15 4.05 -12.55 -11.42
C GLU A 15 3.68 -12.36 -9.94
N VAL A 16 2.88 -13.27 -9.37
CA VAL A 16 2.49 -13.25 -7.96
C VAL A 16 3.69 -13.45 -7.02
N HIS A 17 4.75 -14.10 -7.49
CA HIS A 17 5.97 -14.37 -6.73
C HIS A 17 7.06 -13.32 -6.94
N ALA A 18 7.00 -12.54 -8.02
CA ALA A 18 7.99 -11.53 -8.36
C ALA A 18 8.06 -10.37 -7.35
N ARG A 19 7.04 -10.21 -6.50
CA ARG A 19 6.83 -9.04 -5.66
C ARG A 19 6.51 -9.43 -4.21
N PRO A 20 7.48 -9.97 -3.47
CA PRO A 20 7.23 -10.46 -2.13
C PRO A 20 6.73 -9.31 -1.23
N PRO A 21 5.65 -9.55 -0.47
CA PRO A 21 5.19 -8.65 0.58
C PRO A 21 6.24 -8.46 1.66
N GLU A 22 6.35 -7.24 2.18
CA GLU A 22 7.18 -6.95 3.34
C GLU A 22 6.57 -7.62 4.58
N PRO A 23 7.34 -8.35 5.41
CA PRO A 23 6.88 -8.74 6.73
C PRO A 23 6.67 -7.49 7.59
N LEU A 24 5.52 -7.39 8.28
CA LEU A 24 5.17 -6.23 9.08
C LEU A 24 4.89 -6.61 10.52
N ASP A 25 5.65 -5.99 11.43
CA ASP A 25 5.34 -6.00 12.86
C ASP A 25 4.07 -5.19 13.16
N THR A 26 3.36 -5.58 14.22
CA THR A 26 2.23 -4.82 14.74
C THR A 26 2.62 -4.13 16.04
N PRO A 27 2.37 -2.82 16.22
CA PRO A 27 1.68 -1.92 15.28
C PRO A 27 2.58 -1.38 14.16
N CYS A 28 1.97 -1.00 13.04
CA CYS A 28 2.61 -0.35 11.90
C CYS A 28 1.65 0.62 11.20
N ARG A 29 2.19 1.76 10.75
CA ARG A 29 1.51 2.69 9.86
C ARG A 29 2.01 2.49 8.45
N ALA A 30 1.11 2.55 7.47
CA ALA A 30 1.48 2.50 6.07
C ALA A 30 0.85 3.64 5.26
N THR A 31 1.50 3.99 4.16
CA THR A 31 0.86 4.76 3.10
C THR A 31 1.14 4.09 1.78
N TYR A 32 0.12 3.99 0.95
CA TYR A 32 0.21 3.47 -0.40
C TYR A 32 -0.31 4.49 -1.39
N VAL A 33 0.45 4.72 -2.46
CA VAL A 33 0.05 5.58 -3.59
C VAL A 33 0.25 4.80 -4.87
N SER A 34 -0.81 4.71 -5.68
CA SER A 34 -0.78 4.15 -7.03
C SER A 34 -0.94 5.26 -8.06
N VAL A 35 -0.04 5.29 -9.03
CA VAL A 35 0.04 6.32 -10.06
C VAL A 35 0.04 5.69 -11.45
N LEU A 36 -0.78 6.21 -12.36
CA LEU A 36 -0.76 5.85 -13.77
C LEU A 36 0.39 6.59 -14.44
N ILE A 37 1.41 5.84 -14.86
CA ILE A 37 2.64 6.38 -15.43
C ILE A 37 2.80 5.88 -16.87
N ALA A 38 2.83 6.81 -17.82
CA ALA A 38 3.05 6.52 -19.23
C ALA A 38 4.44 5.91 -19.49
N HIS A 39 4.59 5.21 -20.61
CA HIS A 39 5.85 4.56 -20.94
C HIS A 39 7.00 5.57 -21.09
N GLU A 40 6.77 6.72 -21.70
CA GLU A 40 7.77 7.79 -21.83
C GLU A 40 8.24 8.39 -20.49
N ASP A 41 7.44 8.26 -19.42
CA ASP A 41 7.74 8.85 -18.11
C ASP A 41 8.48 7.88 -17.16
N ARG A 42 8.77 6.66 -17.61
CA ARG A 42 9.38 5.61 -16.75
C ARG A 42 10.79 5.95 -16.26
N GLU A 43 11.56 6.72 -17.03
CA GLU A 43 12.86 7.21 -16.57
C GLU A 43 12.72 8.37 -15.57
N ARG A 44 11.68 9.22 -15.70
CA ARG A 44 11.38 10.28 -14.72
C ARG A 44 10.90 9.70 -13.40
N GLU A 45 10.04 8.68 -13.45
CA GLU A 45 9.64 7.89 -12.27
C GLU A 45 10.88 7.34 -11.56
N ARG A 46 11.77 6.69 -12.31
CA ARG A 46 12.99 6.11 -11.77
C ARG A 46 13.88 7.18 -11.14
N ALA A 47 14.09 8.31 -11.82
CA ALA A 47 14.87 9.42 -11.28
C ALA A 47 14.31 9.96 -9.95
N GLN A 48 12.98 9.97 -9.79
CA GLN A 48 12.32 10.38 -8.54
C GLN A 48 12.63 9.39 -7.38
N VAL A 49 12.63 8.08 -7.66
CA VAL A 49 13.04 7.05 -6.70
C VAL A 49 14.54 7.15 -6.38
N GLU A 50 15.38 7.36 -7.38
CA GLU A 50 16.83 7.53 -7.20
C GLU A 50 17.16 8.75 -6.34
N ALA A 51 16.46 9.87 -6.55
CA ALA A 51 16.60 11.07 -5.73
C ALA A 51 16.22 10.82 -4.26
N LEU A 52 15.18 10.02 -4.00
CA LEU A 52 14.80 9.63 -2.64
C LEU A 52 15.92 8.80 -1.97
N CYS A 53 16.43 7.80 -2.67
CA CYS A 53 17.52 6.95 -2.18
C CYS A 53 18.79 7.79 -1.90
N ALA A 54 19.14 8.70 -2.81
CA ALA A 54 20.29 9.59 -2.65
C ALA A 54 20.16 10.50 -1.42
N GLY A 55 18.97 11.07 -1.18
CA GLY A 55 18.68 11.88 0.01
C GLY A 55 18.88 11.14 1.34
N HIS A 56 18.83 9.80 1.32
CA HIS A 56 19.03 8.94 2.48
C HIS A 56 20.36 8.16 2.47
N GLY A 57 21.23 8.39 1.47
CA GLY A 57 22.51 7.68 1.37
C GLY A 57 22.39 6.18 1.07
N VAL A 58 21.31 5.76 0.41
CA VAL A 58 21.01 4.37 0.07
C VAL A 58 21.25 4.12 -1.41
N ALA A 59 21.73 2.92 -1.76
CA ALA A 59 21.92 2.54 -3.16
C ALA A 59 20.56 2.51 -3.89
N PRO A 60 20.45 3.12 -5.09
CA PRO A 60 19.22 3.11 -5.86
C PRO A 60 18.89 1.71 -6.42
N PRO A 61 17.66 1.51 -6.93
CA PRO A 61 17.33 0.32 -7.70
C PRO A 61 18.31 0.11 -8.87
N ALA A 62 18.71 -1.15 -9.12
CA ALA A 62 19.51 -1.48 -10.29
C ALA A 62 18.73 -1.23 -11.59
N ALA A 63 19.45 -0.97 -12.70
CA ALA A 63 18.80 -0.77 -13.99
C ALA A 63 17.97 -2.01 -14.40
N GLY A 64 16.76 -1.77 -14.93
CA GLY A 64 15.87 -2.82 -15.44
C GLY A 64 15.02 -3.54 -14.38
N VAL A 65 15.21 -3.27 -13.08
CA VAL A 65 14.32 -3.84 -12.05
C VAL A 65 12.95 -3.17 -12.08
N THR A 66 11.91 -3.96 -11.85
CA THR A 66 10.50 -3.50 -11.82
C THR A 66 9.95 -3.43 -10.41
N HIS A 67 10.74 -3.79 -9.39
CA HIS A 67 10.38 -3.63 -8.00
C HIS A 67 11.65 -3.34 -7.19
N PHE A 68 11.47 -2.65 -6.07
CA PHE A 68 12.54 -2.28 -5.17
C PHE A 68 11.98 -2.09 -3.77
N SER A 69 12.73 -2.51 -2.76
CA SER A 69 12.39 -2.26 -1.37
C SER A 69 13.65 -1.97 -0.59
N THR A 70 13.60 -0.95 0.27
CA THR A 70 14.76 -0.56 1.07
C THR A 70 14.35 0.16 2.35
N GLN A 71 15.26 0.17 3.32
CA GLN A 71 15.12 0.95 4.56
C GLN A 71 15.66 2.36 4.33
N LEU A 72 14.83 3.38 4.56
CA LEU A 72 15.16 4.80 4.45
C LEU A 72 14.96 5.47 5.82
N GLY A 73 16.04 5.60 6.59
CA GLY A 73 15.95 6.14 7.95
C GLY A 73 14.98 5.33 8.81
N SER A 74 13.90 5.97 9.27
CA SER A 74 12.87 5.38 10.16
C SER A 74 11.73 4.66 9.44
N PHE A 75 11.71 4.64 8.10
CA PHE A 75 10.65 3.99 7.34
C PHE A 75 11.20 3.06 6.27
N ARG A 76 10.39 2.08 5.91
CA ARG A 76 10.65 1.19 4.78
C ARG A 76 9.90 1.72 3.56
N PHE A 77 10.59 1.80 2.44
CA PHE A 77 10.05 2.22 1.16
C PHE A 77 10.02 1.05 0.21
N LYS A 78 8.88 0.83 -0.44
CA LYS A 78 8.67 -0.17 -1.49
C LYS A 78 8.13 0.51 -2.74
N TRP A 79 8.75 0.23 -3.87
CA TRP A 79 8.33 0.68 -5.20
C TRP A 79 8.08 -0.53 -6.09
N GLU A 80 6.95 -0.54 -6.80
CA GLU A 80 6.52 -1.63 -7.67
C GLU A 80 5.96 -1.09 -8.98
N ARG A 81 6.59 -1.42 -10.09
CA ARG A 81 6.18 -1.07 -11.45
C ARG A 81 5.30 -2.17 -12.02
N HIS A 82 4.01 -1.91 -12.17
CA HIS A 82 3.08 -2.74 -12.92
C HIS A 82 3.02 -2.26 -14.37
N GLY A 83 2.41 -3.04 -15.26
CA GLY A 83 2.21 -2.62 -16.65
C GLY A 83 1.30 -1.39 -16.71
N GLU A 84 0.30 -1.35 -15.84
CA GLU A 84 -0.80 -0.39 -15.84
C GLU A 84 -0.56 0.81 -14.92
N PHE A 85 0.16 0.61 -13.81
CA PHE A 85 0.42 1.62 -12.79
C PHE A 85 1.75 1.39 -12.07
N SER A 86 2.14 2.31 -11.21
CA SER A 86 3.22 2.11 -10.25
C SER A 86 2.74 2.34 -8.83
N GLY A 87 3.08 1.41 -7.94
CA GLY A 87 2.80 1.48 -6.52
C GLY A 87 4.01 1.99 -5.73
N PHE A 88 3.74 2.89 -4.80
CA PHE A 88 4.71 3.42 -3.84
C PHE A 88 4.16 3.20 -2.44
N THR A 89 4.84 2.37 -1.64
CA THR A 89 4.42 2.05 -0.29
C THR A 89 5.47 2.49 0.72
N LEU A 90 5.01 3.12 1.79
CA LEU A 90 5.80 3.46 2.96
C LEU A 90 5.27 2.65 4.13
N PHE A 91 6.17 2.05 4.91
CA PHE A 91 5.85 1.39 6.17
C PHE A 91 6.66 2.00 7.30
N VAL A 92 6.00 2.34 8.40
CA VAL A 92 6.60 2.94 9.60
C VAL A 92 6.21 2.07 10.80
N PRO A 93 7.17 1.49 11.53
CA PRO A 93 6.87 0.77 12.77
C PRO A 93 6.23 1.69 13.81
N GLY A 94 5.32 1.15 14.63
CA GLY A 94 4.65 1.89 15.68
C GLY A 94 3.26 2.38 15.30
N SER A 95 2.56 2.95 16.28
CA SER A 95 1.27 3.63 16.12
C SER A 95 1.44 5.15 16.24
N SER A 96 0.45 5.89 15.75
CA SER A 96 0.29 7.32 15.99
C SER A 96 -0.48 7.56 17.30
N PRO A 97 -0.35 8.74 17.96
CA PRO A 97 -1.17 9.07 19.13
C PRO A 97 -2.67 9.02 18.84
N LYS A 98 -3.08 9.41 17.63
CA LYS A 98 -4.42 9.23 17.08
C LYS A 98 -4.27 8.61 15.69
N ALA A 99 -5.08 7.60 15.36
CA ALA A 99 -5.07 6.97 14.04
C ALA A 99 -5.01 8.02 12.92
N PHE A 100 -4.08 7.84 11.99
CA PHE A 100 -3.81 8.71 10.85
C PHE A 100 -3.30 10.13 11.17
N SER A 101 -2.99 10.46 12.43
CA SER A 101 -2.47 11.80 12.78
C SER A 101 -1.01 12.02 12.37
N GLU A 102 -0.27 10.95 12.15
CA GLU A 102 1.13 10.95 11.72
C GLU A 102 1.30 9.97 10.55
N PRO A 103 0.78 10.32 9.36
CA PRO A 103 0.85 9.42 8.21
C PRO A 103 2.30 9.19 7.77
N ALA A 104 2.56 8.04 7.16
CA ALA A 104 3.92 7.68 6.73
C ALA A 104 4.52 8.67 5.72
N THR A 105 3.67 9.39 4.97
CA THR A 105 4.08 10.44 4.03
C THR A 105 4.75 11.64 4.69
N ALA A 106 4.53 11.87 5.99
CA ALA A 106 5.20 12.95 6.72
C ALA A 106 6.72 12.73 6.85
N LEU A 107 7.22 11.53 6.52
CA LEU A 107 8.65 11.20 6.50
C LEU A 107 9.31 11.40 5.12
N LEU A 108 8.52 11.70 4.09
CA LEU A 108 9.05 12.00 2.76
C LEU A 108 9.53 13.46 2.68
N PRO A 109 10.51 13.76 1.81
CA PRO A 109 10.82 15.14 1.47
C PRO A 109 9.59 15.86 0.90
N ASP A 110 9.45 17.15 1.25
CA ASP A 110 8.36 17.99 0.76
C ASP A 110 8.26 17.95 -0.76
N GLY A 111 7.04 17.72 -1.27
CA GLY A 111 6.76 17.66 -2.69
C GLY A 111 7.24 16.40 -3.40
N TRP A 112 7.86 15.42 -2.71
CA TRP A 112 8.36 14.21 -3.36
C TRP A 112 7.24 13.43 -4.09
N LEU A 113 6.08 13.24 -3.46
CA LEU A 113 4.93 12.61 -4.13
C LEU A 113 4.40 13.43 -5.30
N ALA A 114 4.36 14.76 -5.16
CA ALA A 114 3.91 15.67 -6.23
C ALA A 114 4.88 15.71 -7.43
N GLY A 115 6.14 15.31 -7.23
CA GLY A 115 7.15 15.19 -8.27
C GLY A 115 7.06 13.89 -9.08
N LEU A 116 6.26 12.90 -8.65
CA LEU A 116 6.01 11.70 -9.44
C LEU A 116 5.33 12.08 -10.77
N PRO A 117 5.76 11.52 -11.91
CA PRO A 117 5.05 11.73 -13.16
C PRO A 117 3.71 10.99 -13.15
N GLY A 118 2.77 11.44 -13.97
CA GLY A 118 1.50 10.74 -14.18
C GLY A 118 0.36 11.25 -13.31
N THR A 119 -0.63 10.38 -13.07
CA THR A 119 -1.86 10.73 -12.35
C THR A 119 -2.16 9.72 -11.25
N THR A 120 -2.45 10.20 -10.04
CA THR A 120 -2.80 9.35 -8.90
C THR A 120 -4.16 8.70 -9.14
N ILE A 121 -4.22 7.36 -9.11
CA ILE A 121 -5.47 6.60 -9.17
C ILE A 121 -5.94 6.15 -7.79
N VAL A 122 -5.00 5.88 -6.88
CA VAL A 122 -5.27 5.52 -5.47
C VAL A 122 -4.24 6.17 -4.57
N ALA A 123 -4.68 6.71 -3.45
CA ALA A 123 -3.83 7.14 -2.34
C ALA A 123 -4.52 6.77 -1.03
N VAL A 124 -3.88 5.95 -0.19
CA VAL A 124 -4.47 5.49 1.07
C VAL A 124 -3.46 5.47 2.21
N HIS A 125 -3.92 5.82 3.40
CA HIS A 125 -3.24 5.54 4.65
C HIS A 125 -3.79 4.25 5.27
N ALA A 126 -2.94 3.46 5.91
CA ALA A 126 -3.36 2.29 6.65
C ALA A 126 -2.76 2.23 8.05
N GLU A 127 -3.56 1.78 9.01
CA GLU A 127 -3.15 1.52 10.38
C GLU A 127 -3.26 0.01 10.65
N LEU A 128 -2.13 -0.65 10.89
CA LEU A 128 -2.04 -2.01 11.39
C LEU A 128 -1.88 -1.93 12.91
N MET A 129 -2.88 -2.38 13.66
CA MET A 129 -2.94 -2.27 15.12
C MET A 129 -3.26 -3.62 15.75
N ALA A 130 -2.90 -3.79 17.03
CA ALA A 130 -3.35 -4.96 17.78
C ALA A 130 -4.88 -4.93 17.91
N ALA A 131 -5.53 -6.08 17.70
CA ALA A 131 -6.96 -6.17 17.91
C ALA A 131 -7.27 -6.02 19.41
N PRO A 132 -8.34 -5.28 19.77
CA PRO A 132 -8.81 -5.28 21.15
C PRO A 132 -9.27 -6.69 21.55
N ALA A 133 -9.30 -6.96 22.86
CA ALA A 133 -9.72 -8.25 23.39
C ALA A 133 -11.20 -8.61 23.08
N GLY A 134 -12.01 -7.62 22.66
CA GLY A 134 -13.40 -7.78 22.23
C GLY A 134 -13.66 -7.19 20.84
N ALA A 135 -14.92 -7.03 20.48
CA ALA A 135 -15.27 -6.30 19.26
C ALA A 135 -14.81 -4.83 19.37
N VAL A 136 -14.27 -4.28 18.29
CA VAL A 136 -14.09 -2.83 18.17
C VAL A 136 -15.49 -2.21 18.17
N ASP A 137 -15.77 -1.34 19.13
CA ASP A 137 -17.09 -0.70 19.17
C ASP A 137 -17.27 0.26 17.99
N ALA A 138 -18.51 0.47 17.58
CA ALA A 138 -18.83 1.23 16.39
C ALA A 138 -18.41 2.71 16.49
N ALA A 139 -18.39 3.29 17.69
CA ALA A 139 -18.02 4.69 17.88
C ALA A 139 -16.50 4.88 17.73
N THR A 140 -15.70 3.99 18.32
CA THR A 140 -14.25 3.95 18.12
C THR A 140 -13.93 3.77 16.63
N LEU A 141 -14.58 2.81 15.97
CA LEU A 141 -14.35 2.57 14.55
C LEU A 141 -14.71 3.80 13.71
N ALA A 142 -15.89 4.39 13.91
CA ALA A 142 -16.32 5.59 13.20
C ALA A 142 -15.37 6.78 13.42
N SER A 143 -14.73 6.88 14.60
CA SER A 143 -13.75 7.94 14.88
C SER A 143 -12.49 7.88 14.00
N TYR A 144 -12.16 6.71 13.47
CA TYR A 144 -11.06 6.53 12.52
C TYR A 144 -11.42 6.99 11.10
N PHE A 145 -12.72 7.12 10.81
CA PHE A 145 -13.27 7.46 9.49
C PHE A 145 -14.12 8.72 9.55
N ASP A 146 -13.79 9.69 10.42
CA ASP A 146 -14.47 10.99 10.52
C ASP A 146 -16.00 10.91 10.70
N GLY A 147 -16.49 9.85 11.35
CA GLY A 147 -17.92 9.60 11.58
C GLY A 147 -18.67 8.94 10.41
N ASN A 148 -17.98 8.56 9.33
CA ASN A 148 -18.58 7.92 8.17
C ASN A 148 -19.08 6.50 8.48
N ILE A 149 -19.93 5.98 7.59
CA ILE A 149 -20.35 4.57 7.62
C ILE A 149 -19.15 3.71 7.26
N VAL A 150 -18.78 2.82 8.16
CA VAL A 150 -17.63 1.93 8.00
C VAL A 150 -18.11 0.58 7.50
N VAL A 151 -17.40 0.03 6.52
CA VAL A 151 -17.54 -1.34 6.04
C VAL A 151 -16.32 -2.15 6.46
N GLY A 152 -16.50 -3.43 6.72
CA GLY A 152 -15.40 -4.28 7.11
C GLY A 152 -15.81 -5.72 7.36
N GLY A 153 -14.83 -6.54 7.69
CA GLY A 153 -15.03 -7.96 7.94
C GLY A 153 -13.80 -8.67 8.46
N GLU A 154 -14.01 -9.93 8.83
CA GLU A 154 -12.92 -10.82 9.21
C GLU A 154 -12.07 -11.22 8.01
N ILE A 155 -10.77 -11.31 8.24
CA ILE A 155 -9.77 -11.73 7.25
C ILE A 155 -8.94 -12.89 7.81
N GLY A 156 -8.33 -13.68 6.92
CA GLY A 156 -7.45 -14.76 7.30
C GLY A 156 -8.11 -15.80 8.22
N ALA A 157 -9.38 -16.13 7.99
CA ALA A 157 -10.18 -17.01 8.83
C ALA A 157 -10.29 -16.54 10.30
N GLY A 158 -10.53 -15.24 10.49
CA GLY A 158 -10.74 -14.64 11.82
C GLY A 158 -9.45 -14.24 12.54
N THR A 159 -8.28 -14.41 11.92
CA THR A 159 -6.98 -14.00 12.49
C THR A 159 -6.73 -12.48 12.41
N GLY A 160 -7.58 -11.74 11.71
CA GLY A 160 -7.62 -10.29 11.74
C GLY A 160 -8.97 -9.73 11.30
N LEU A 161 -9.09 -8.42 11.37
CA LEU A 161 -10.23 -7.63 10.89
C LEU A 161 -9.70 -6.53 9.96
N ALA A 162 -10.43 -6.21 8.90
CA ALA A 162 -10.12 -5.10 8.02
C ALA A 162 -11.33 -4.19 7.83
N TYR A 163 -11.10 -2.88 7.84
CA TYR A 163 -12.13 -1.85 7.76
C TYR A 163 -11.71 -0.71 6.81
N THR A 164 -12.70 -0.13 6.13
CA THR A 164 -12.58 1.10 5.32
C THR A 164 -13.95 1.77 5.21
N ASP A 165 -14.01 3.00 4.70
CA ASP A 165 -15.25 3.67 4.32
C ASP A 165 -15.33 3.95 2.80
N PHE A 166 -14.27 3.63 2.04
CA PHE A 166 -14.11 3.93 0.61
C PHE A 166 -14.26 5.42 0.27
N ARG A 167 -13.95 6.32 1.20
CA ARG A 167 -14.00 7.78 0.97
C ARG A 167 -12.60 8.37 0.94
N ILE A 168 -12.47 9.45 0.18
CA ILE A 168 -11.30 10.32 0.23
C ILE A 168 -11.54 11.32 1.36
N HIS A 169 -10.62 11.35 2.32
CA HIS A 169 -10.66 12.24 3.47
C HIS A 169 -10.08 13.62 3.12
N PRO A 170 -10.18 14.64 4.01
CA PRO A 170 -9.70 16.00 3.72
C PRO A 170 -8.20 16.12 3.38
N ASP A 171 -7.39 15.13 3.73
CA ASP A 171 -5.96 15.03 3.38
C ASP A 171 -5.72 14.50 1.95
N GLY A 172 -6.78 14.07 1.25
CA GLY A 172 -6.70 13.49 -0.10
C GLY A 172 -6.46 11.98 -0.12
N PHE A 173 -6.48 11.31 1.04
CA PHE A 173 -6.22 9.87 1.15
C PHE A 173 -7.48 9.11 1.59
N GLY A 174 -7.64 7.89 1.10
CA GLY A 174 -8.53 6.91 1.72
C GLY A 174 -7.90 6.30 2.98
N ARG A 175 -8.71 5.59 3.77
CA ARG A 175 -8.25 4.97 5.02
C ARG A 175 -8.53 3.47 5.06
N PHE A 176 -7.56 2.72 5.59
CA PHE A 176 -7.70 1.33 5.97
C PHE A 176 -7.30 1.14 7.44
N VAL A 177 -8.09 0.37 8.18
CA VAL A 177 -7.72 -0.10 9.52
C VAL A 177 -7.67 -1.61 9.50
N VAL A 178 -6.53 -2.18 9.91
CA VAL A 178 -6.35 -3.63 10.07
C VAL A 178 -6.07 -3.93 11.54
N CYS A 179 -6.97 -4.66 12.18
CA CYS A 179 -6.78 -5.14 13.53
C CYS A 179 -6.22 -6.56 13.50
N ASN A 180 -4.99 -6.71 13.95
CA ASN A 180 -4.28 -7.98 14.04
C ASN A 180 -4.66 -8.73 15.32
N ARG A 181 -5.33 -9.89 15.20
CA ARG A 181 -5.57 -10.79 16.34
C ARG A 181 -4.41 -11.78 16.49
N SER A 182 -3.99 -12.40 15.39
CA SER A 182 -2.94 -13.43 15.39
C SER A 182 -2.28 -13.64 14.01
N LEU A 183 -2.29 -12.61 13.15
CA LEU A 183 -1.52 -12.58 11.92
C LEU A 183 -0.03 -12.60 12.28
N THR A 184 0.70 -13.54 11.70
CA THR A 184 2.16 -13.47 11.59
C THR A 184 2.57 -12.24 10.78
N GLU A 185 3.82 -11.79 10.93
CA GLU A 185 4.34 -10.62 10.21
C GLU A 185 4.14 -10.72 8.68
N ARG A 186 4.39 -11.90 8.12
CA ARG A 186 4.17 -12.18 6.69
C ARG A 186 2.69 -12.13 6.29
N GLN A 187 1.80 -12.57 7.17
CA GLN A 187 0.35 -12.49 6.92
C GLN A 187 -0.15 -11.05 7.01
N ALA A 188 0.36 -10.25 7.95
CA ALA A 188 0.04 -8.83 8.06
C ALA A 188 0.50 -8.05 6.81
N GLY A 189 1.75 -8.24 6.39
CA GLY A 189 2.29 -7.70 5.15
C GLY A 189 1.47 -8.03 3.91
N ARG A 190 1.19 -9.33 3.73
CA ARG A 190 0.33 -9.83 2.65
C ARG A 190 -1.07 -9.23 2.68
N THR A 191 -1.63 -9.04 3.86
CA THR A 191 -2.98 -8.48 4.02
C THR A 191 -3.01 -7.04 3.54
N LEU A 192 -2.10 -6.19 4.03
CA LEU A 192 -2.06 -4.78 3.61
C LEU A 192 -1.79 -4.64 2.11
N GLN A 193 -0.82 -5.38 1.58
CA GLN A 193 -0.54 -5.37 0.14
C GLN A 193 -1.78 -5.74 -0.68
N ARG A 194 -2.52 -6.79 -0.29
CA ARG A 194 -3.74 -7.20 -0.99
C ARG A 194 -4.85 -6.16 -0.91
N LEU A 195 -5.01 -5.48 0.22
CA LEU A 195 -6.01 -4.41 0.34
C LEU A 195 -5.67 -3.26 -0.61
N PHE A 196 -4.40 -2.87 -0.71
CA PHE A 196 -3.93 -1.84 -1.64
C PHE A 196 -4.11 -2.24 -3.11
N GLU A 197 -3.78 -3.48 -3.46
CA GLU A 197 -3.97 -4.01 -4.80
C GLU A 197 -5.46 -4.11 -5.16
N ILE A 198 -6.31 -4.63 -4.27
CA ILE A 198 -7.76 -4.69 -4.47
C ILE A 198 -8.32 -3.30 -4.72
N GLU A 199 -7.92 -2.32 -3.92
CA GLU A 199 -8.39 -0.94 -4.09
C GLU A 199 -7.94 -0.34 -5.43
N THR A 200 -6.68 -0.58 -5.81
CA THR A 200 -6.14 -0.13 -7.10
C THR A 200 -6.90 -0.75 -8.27
N TYR A 201 -7.05 -2.08 -8.29
CA TYR A 201 -7.76 -2.76 -9.36
C TYR A 201 -9.26 -2.46 -9.38
N ARG A 202 -9.88 -2.23 -8.21
CA ARG A 202 -11.27 -1.73 -8.13
C ARG A 202 -11.38 -0.37 -8.83
N MET A 203 -10.51 0.59 -8.49
CA MET A 203 -10.53 1.92 -9.10
C MET A 203 -10.22 1.86 -10.59
N MET A 204 -9.25 1.06 -11.01
CA MET A 204 -8.92 0.83 -12.43
C MET A 204 -10.10 0.24 -13.20
N ALA A 205 -10.78 -0.78 -12.65
CA ALA A 205 -11.96 -1.37 -13.29
C ALA A 205 -13.10 -0.34 -13.45
N LEU A 206 -13.23 0.60 -12.50
CA LEU A 206 -14.25 1.64 -12.53
C LEU A 206 -13.94 2.77 -13.54
N LEU A 207 -12.72 2.85 -14.10
CA LEU A 207 -12.43 3.79 -15.20
C LEU A 207 -13.24 3.49 -16.46
N ALA A 208 -13.79 2.28 -16.59
CA ALA A 208 -14.67 1.90 -17.70
C ALA A 208 -16.14 2.29 -17.46
N LEU A 209 -16.48 2.89 -16.32
CA LEU A 209 -17.83 3.41 -16.09
C LEU A 209 -18.13 4.63 -16.97
N PRO A 210 -19.39 4.81 -17.39
CA PRO A 210 -19.82 5.90 -18.27
C PRO A 210 -19.73 7.29 -17.63
#